data_AF-A0A2C5XLK2-F1
#
_entry.id   AF-A0A2C5XLK2-F1
#
_cell.length_a   1.000
_cell.length_b   1.000
_cell.length_c   1.000
_cell.angle_alpha   90.00
_cell.angle_beta   90.00
_cell.angle_gamma   90.00
#
_symmetry.space_group_name_H-M   'P 1'
#
loop_
_entity.id
_entity.type
_entity.pdbx_description
1 polymer ?
#
loop_
_entity_poly.entity_id
_entity_poly.type
_entity_poly.pdbx_seq_one_letter_code
_entity_poly.pdbx_strand_id
1 'polypeptide(L)'
;MTSPPPRIVLFHYSFSPYAQRVVWYLTLRGIPYSQCLQPAMLPRPDLNSLGIQHRRIPLLSIGRDVYVDTRLIIEKLEELYPEKPRLSNATTPEHKALEILLQRFTIDSGVFGQAAALLPLDLPVMKSGQWWKDRSSLFNGKYSPETIKRARPSALAEMRESMTLLETTILSDGRDWVLGTKEPTIADINAIWPFYWIMGIPGALPKTSFSASEFPKIHAWTARFQKIISAAKKQGQKPETVSGDQAYEIITKSLFHDKSSVVSDELSDLQVGDVVDLRPSDYGIQHVDTGRLVALSPKEVTIEVATSNTTIHLHAPRHGFVVKKSNKPKL
;
A
#
# COMPACT_ATOMS: atom_id res chain seq x y z
N MET A 1 -0.04 19.35 -29.13
CA MET A 1 0.43 19.62 -27.76
C MET A 1 -0.08 18.48 -26.89
N THR A 2 0.80 17.67 -26.32
CA THR A 2 0.40 16.61 -25.38
C THR A 2 -0.08 17.30 -24.09
N SER A 3 -1.28 16.96 -23.62
CA SER A 3 -1.79 17.47 -22.34
C SER A 3 -0.76 17.25 -21.22
N PRO A 4 -0.62 18.18 -20.26
CA PRO A 4 0.28 17.98 -19.13
C PRO A 4 -0.09 16.68 -18.40
N PRO A 5 0.90 15.95 -17.85
CA PRO A 5 0.63 14.72 -17.14
C PRO A 5 -0.33 14.99 -15.97
N PRO A 6 -1.26 14.05 -15.69
CA PRO A 6 -2.27 14.24 -14.65
C PRO A 6 -1.61 14.47 -13.28
N ARG A 7 -2.16 15.40 -12.50
CA ARG A 7 -1.65 15.70 -11.16
C ARG A 7 -1.92 14.51 -10.23
N ILE A 8 -0.88 14.08 -9.53
CA ILE A 8 -0.93 12.96 -8.58
C ILE A 8 -1.14 13.51 -7.17
N VAL A 9 -2.07 12.92 -6.42
CA VAL A 9 -2.28 13.23 -5.00
C VAL A 9 -2.19 11.95 -4.17
N LEU A 10 -1.23 11.87 -3.26
CA LEU A 10 -1.07 10.75 -2.31
C LEU A 10 -1.73 11.10 -0.97
N PHE A 11 -2.74 10.32 -0.58
CA PHE A 11 -3.37 10.41 0.73
C PHE A 11 -2.68 9.46 1.69
N HIS A 12 -1.96 9.98 2.69
CA HIS A 12 -1.27 9.13 3.66
C HIS A 12 -0.88 9.83 4.96
N TYR A 13 -0.30 9.08 5.90
CA TYR A 13 0.46 9.65 7.01
C TYR A 13 1.92 9.20 6.92
N SER A 14 2.83 10.06 7.38
CA SER A 14 4.28 9.92 7.14
C SER A 14 4.89 8.62 7.67
N PHE A 15 4.32 8.06 8.73
CA PHE A 15 4.82 6.85 9.38
C PHE A 15 4.04 5.58 9.01
N SER A 16 3.18 5.60 7.98
CA SER A 16 2.49 4.39 7.49
C SER A 16 3.48 3.46 6.78
N PRO A 17 3.62 2.19 7.21
CA PRO A 17 4.50 1.22 6.54
C PRO A 17 4.08 0.96 5.10
N TYR A 18 2.78 0.82 4.86
CA TYR A 18 2.24 0.67 3.52
C TYR A 18 2.48 1.92 2.66
N ALA A 19 2.34 3.13 3.22
CA ALA A 19 2.60 4.35 2.46
C ALA A 19 4.07 4.51 2.09
N GLN A 20 5.00 4.07 2.94
CA GLN A 20 6.43 4.13 2.64
C GLN A 20 6.77 3.36 1.35
N ARG A 21 6.09 2.24 1.04
CA ARG A 21 6.29 1.53 -0.23
C ARG A 21 6.02 2.43 -1.44
N VAL A 22 4.88 3.12 -1.44
CA VAL A 22 4.48 4.04 -2.51
C VAL A 22 5.41 5.25 -2.55
N VAL A 23 5.79 5.80 -1.40
CA VAL A 23 6.73 6.92 -1.32
C VAL A 23 8.12 6.53 -1.86
N TRP A 24 8.64 5.35 -1.51
CA TRP A 24 9.91 4.85 -2.05
C TRP A 24 9.84 4.65 -3.56
N TYR A 25 8.75 4.09 -4.04
CA TYR A 25 8.50 3.93 -5.46
C TYR A 25 8.51 5.27 -6.20
N LEU A 26 7.71 6.25 -5.74
CA LEU A 26 7.65 7.61 -6.31
C LEU A 26 9.02 8.30 -6.25
N THR A 27 9.76 8.13 -5.15
CA THR A 27 11.10 8.68 -4.95
C THR A 27 12.09 8.11 -5.97
N LEU A 28 12.15 6.78 -6.10
CA LEU A 28 13.10 6.10 -6.98
C LEU A 28 12.77 6.31 -8.47
N ARG A 29 11.49 6.41 -8.83
CA ARG A 29 11.06 6.79 -10.20
C ARG A 29 11.17 8.29 -10.49
N GLY A 30 11.46 9.12 -9.48
CA GLY A 30 11.45 10.59 -9.61
C GLY A 30 10.09 11.11 -10.14
N ILE A 31 8.99 10.56 -9.63
CA ILE A 31 7.64 10.98 -10.01
C ILE A 31 7.20 12.12 -9.09
N PRO A 32 6.89 13.32 -9.61
CA PRO A 32 6.37 14.41 -8.81
C PRO A 32 4.94 14.12 -8.37
N TYR A 33 4.63 14.46 -7.12
CA TYR A 33 3.30 14.29 -6.55
C TYR A 33 3.03 15.34 -5.47
N SER A 34 1.75 15.64 -5.25
CA SER A 34 1.29 16.34 -4.05
C SER A 34 0.87 15.31 -2.99
N GLN A 35 1.00 15.65 -1.71
CA GLN A 35 0.55 14.80 -0.61
C GLN A 35 -0.56 15.49 0.18
N CYS A 36 -1.61 14.74 0.53
CA CYS A 36 -2.65 15.15 1.44
C CYS A 36 -2.52 14.31 2.72
N LEU A 37 -2.03 14.93 3.80
CA LEU A 37 -1.75 14.20 5.03
C LEU A 37 -3.04 13.84 5.76
N GLN A 38 -3.20 12.56 6.08
CA GLN A 38 -4.38 12.01 6.71
C GLN A 38 -4.11 11.63 8.18
N PRO A 39 -5.12 11.61 9.07
CA PRO A 39 -4.98 11.09 10.42
C PRO A 39 -4.56 9.60 10.47
N ALA A 40 -3.89 9.12 11.51
CA ALA A 40 -3.52 7.69 11.60
C ALA A 40 -4.69 6.76 11.99
N MET A 41 -5.79 7.34 12.47
CA MET A 41 -7.03 6.70 12.94
C MET A 41 -8.22 7.39 12.27
N LEU A 42 -9.41 6.78 12.28
CA LEU A 42 -10.64 7.45 11.86
C LEU A 42 -11.04 8.59 12.82
N PRO A 43 -11.78 9.62 12.36
CA PRO A 43 -12.32 9.81 10.99
C PRO A 43 -11.31 10.36 9.97
N ARG A 44 -11.64 10.23 8.67
CA ARG A 44 -10.88 10.78 7.53
C ARG A 44 -11.80 11.66 6.66
N PRO A 45 -12.09 12.90 7.08
CA PRO A 45 -13.06 13.75 6.39
C PRO A 45 -12.68 14.03 4.92
N ASP A 46 -11.39 14.14 4.61
CA ASP A 46 -10.91 14.43 3.25
C ASP A 46 -11.19 13.30 2.26
N LEU A 47 -11.17 12.04 2.71
CA LEU A 47 -11.57 10.91 1.87
C LEU A 47 -13.10 10.81 1.77
N ASN A 48 -13.79 11.07 2.88
CA ASN A 48 -15.25 11.07 2.91
C ASN A 48 -15.83 12.13 1.97
N SER A 49 -15.18 13.29 1.79
CA SER A 49 -15.62 14.33 0.85
C SER A 49 -15.56 13.87 -0.61
N LEU A 50 -14.66 12.94 -0.93
CA LEU A 50 -14.58 12.24 -2.22
C LEU A 50 -15.57 11.05 -2.33
N GLY A 51 -16.45 10.87 -1.34
CA GLY A 51 -17.40 9.75 -1.29
C GLY A 51 -16.79 8.43 -0.84
N ILE A 52 -15.49 8.40 -0.50
CA ILE A 52 -14.76 7.17 -0.20
C ILE A 52 -14.94 6.78 1.26
N GLN A 53 -15.50 5.59 1.49
CA GLN A 53 -15.64 4.95 2.80
C GLN A 53 -14.43 4.08 3.14
N HIS A 54 -13.69 3.59 2.14
CA HIS A 54 -12.48 2.79 2.32
C HIS A 54 -11.54 3.40 3.38
N ARG A 55 -11.31 2.68 4.47
CA ARG A 55 -10.59 3.24 5.63
C ARG A 55 -9.07 3.09 5.59
N ARG A 56 -8.52 2.18 4.77
CA ARG A 56 -7.07 1.92 4.72
C ARG A 56 -6.36 3.02 3.96
N ILE A 57 -5.06 3.11 4.17
CA ILE A 57 -4.18 4.15 3.62
C ILE A 57 -2.85 3.46 3.27
N PRO A 58 -2.16 3.84 2.19
CA PRO A 58 -2.42 4.99 1.31
C PRO A 58 -3.50 4.77 0.25
N LEU A 59 -4.05 5.89 -0.21
CA LEU A 59 -4.77 6.02 -1.48
C LEU A 59 -4.00 6.97 -2.37
N LEU A 60 -4.08 6.79 -3.68
CA LEU A 60 -3.44 7.68 -4.64
C LEU A 60 -4.42 8.06 -5.74
N SER A 61 -4.50 9.36 -6.06
CA SER A 61 -5.28 9.87 -7.17
C SER A 61 -4.39 10.17 -8.36
N ILE A 62 -4.84 9.82 -9.56
CA ILE A 62 -4.29 10.29 -10.84
C ILE A 62 -5.43 10.94 -11.60
N GLY A 63 -5.51 12.27 -11.59
CA GLY A 63 -6.71 12.97 -12.06
C GLY A 63 -7.92 12.59 -11.21
N ARG A 64 -9.03 12.17 -11.85
CA ARG A 64 -10.28 11.72 -11.19
C ARG A 64 -10.35 10.23 -10.82
N ASP A 65 -9.29 9.47 -11.09
CA ASP A 65 -9.21 8.05 -10.73
C ASP A 65 -8.43 7.90 -9.41
N VAL A 66 -9.07 7.31 -8.41
CA VAL A 66 -8.51 7.06 -7.08
C VAL A 66 -8.27 5.57 -6.90
N TYR A 67 -7.03 5.20 -6.62
CA TYR A 67 -6.59 3.82 -6.48
C TYR A 67 -6.41 3.47 -5.00
N VAL A 68 -7.08 2.40 -4.56
CA VAL A 68 -6.84 1.76 -3.26
C VAL A 68 -5.86 0.61 -3.43
N ASP A 69 -5.20 0.24 -2.32
CA ASP A 69 -4.19 -0.82 -2.25
C ASP A 69 -2.86 -0.47 -2.95
N THR A 70 -1.78 -0.52 -2.17
CA THR A 70 -0.42 -0.24 -2.65
C THR A 70 0.04 -1.06 -3.84
N ARG A 71 -0.50 -2.28 -4.05
CA ARG A 71 -0.15 -3.13 -5.19
C ARG A 71 -0.65 -2.51 -6.49
N LEU A 72 -1.93 -2.13 -6.51
CA LEU A 72 -2.55 -1.48 -7.66
C LEU A 72 -1.97 -0.09 -7.88
N ILE A 73 -1.75 0.69 -6.80
CA ILE A 73 -1.12 2.00 -6.89
C ILE A 73 0.24 1.91 -7.60
N ILE A 74 1.09 0.95 -7.20
CA ILE A 74 2.42 0.79 -7.80
C ILE A 74 2.32 0.31 -9.25
N GLU A 75 1.42 -0.62 -9.58
CA GLU A 75 1.17 -1.09 -10.96
C GLU A 75 0.79 0.09 -11.87
N LYS A 76 -0.14 0.94 -11.45
CA LYS A 76 -0.57 2.12 -12.22
C LYS A 76 0.53 3.17 -12.38
N LEU A 77 1.35 3.39 -11.35
CA LEU A 77 2.50 4.28 -11.46
C LEU A 77 3.60 3.72 -12.38
N GLU A 78 3.72 2.40 -12.52
CA GLU A 78 4.62 1.76 -13.49
C GLU A 78 4.20 2.06 -14.93
N GLU A 79 2.89 2.12 -15.18
CA GLU A 79 2.29 2.37 -16.49
C GLU A 79 2.25 3.86 -16.86
N LEU A 80 2.12 4.76 -15.88
CA LEU A 80 1.86 6.19 -16.11
C LEU A 80 2.96 6.94 -16.88
N TYR A 81 4.22 6.53 -16.72
CA TYR A 81 5.39 7.18 -17.34
C TYR A 81 6.27 6.14 -18.04
N PRO A 82 5.82 5.58 -19.18
CA PRO A 82 6.54 4.52 -19.89
C PRO A 82 7.91 4.97 -20.42
N GLU A 83 8.12 6.28 -20.58
CA GLU A 83 9.39 6.89 -21.01
C GLU A 83 10.45 6.94 -19.92
N LYS A 84 10.07 6.82 -18.64
CA LYS A 84 11.02 6.73 -17.52
C LYS A 84 11.43 5.29 -17.30
N PRO A 85 12.71 5.01 -16.95
CA PRO A 85 13.13 3.66 -16.58
C PRO A 85 12.19 3.06 -15.53
N ARG A 86 11.76 1.83 -15.81
CA ARG A 86 10.89 1.04 -14.95
C ARG A 86 11.66 0.52 -13.74
N LEU A 87 11.00 0.44 -12.58
CA LEU A 87 11.56 -0.23 -11.40
C LEU A 87 11.27 -1.73 -11.41
N SER A 88 10.20 -2.15 -12.11
CA SER A 88 10.05 -3.56 -12.48
C SER A 88 11.02 -3.83 -13.63
N ASN A 89 12.18 -4.41 -13.28
CA ASN A 89 13.24 -4.77 -14.22
C ASN A 89 13.44 -6.29 -14.28
N ALA A 90 12.37 -7.04 -14.00
CA ALA A 90 12.36 -8.49 -14.09
C ALA A 90 12.43 -8.98 -15.55
N THR A 91 13.64 -9.33 -15.99
CA THR A 91 13.93 -9.77 -17.36
C THR A 91 13.70 -11.27 -17.60
N THR A 92 13.68 -12.10 -16.54
CA THR A 92 13.46 -13.55 -16.63
C THR A 92 12.14 -13.97 -15.97
N PRO A 93 11.58 -15.14 -16.31
CA PRO A 93 10.41 -15.71 -15.61
C PRO A 93 10.61 -15.82 -14.09
N GLU A 94 11.81 -16.19 -13.65
CA GLU A 94 12.17 -16.35 -12.24
C GLU A 94 12.15 -15.00 -11.52
N HIS A 95 12.68 -13.93 -12.14
CA HIS A 95 12.62 -12.59 -11.56
C HIS A 95 11.18 -12.09 -11.43
N LYS A 96 10.34 -12.34 -12.45
CA LYS A 96 8.91 -11.96 -12.41
C LYS A 96 8.19 -12.71 -11.30
N ALA A 97 8.45 -14.02 -11.18
CA ALA A 97 7.91 -14.83 -10.10
C ALA A 97 8.36 -14.30 -8.73
N LEU A 98 9.63 -13.95 -8.58
CA LEU A 98 10.17 -13.44 -7.32
C LEU A 98 9.58 -12.09 -6.91
N GLU A 99 9.42 -11.14 -7.84
CA GLU A 99 8.74 -9.87 -7.61
C GLU A 99 7.31 -10.07 -7.06
N ILE A 100 6.55 -10.97 -7.68
CA ILE A 100 5.17 -11.29 -7.29
C ILE A 100 5.16 -12.03 -5.95
N LEU A 101 5.94 -13.09 -5.81
CA LEU A 101 5.96 -13.92 -4.61
C LEU A 101 6.39 -13.13 -3.38
N LEU A 102 7.34 -12.20 -3.49
CA LEU A 102 7.74 -11.33 -2.38
C LEU A 102 6.65 -10.33 -1.99
N GLN A 103 5.89 -9.83 -2.97
CA GLN A 103 4.72 -9.00 -2.69
C GLN A 103 3.65 -9.81 -1.94
N ARG A 104 3.38 -11.05 -2.37
CA ARG A 104 2.44 -11.97 -1.69
C ARG A 104 2.94 -12.37 -0.30
N PHE A 105 4.22 -12.65 -0.16
CA PHE A 105 4.85 -13.02 1.10
C PHE A 105 4.72 -11.90 2.14
N THR A 106 5.06 -10.67 1.78
CA THR A 106 5.02 -9.59 2.77
C THR A 106 3.62 -9.11 3.13
N ILE A 107 2.66 -9.20 2.20
CA ILE A 107 1.29 -8.70 2.36
C ILE A 107 0.31 -9.82 2.75
N ASP A 108 0.23 -10.88 1.95
CA ASP A 108 -0.81 -11.90 2.04
C ASP A 108 -0.43 -13.04 3.01
N SER A 109 0.85 -13.44 3.09
CA SER A 109 1.26 -14.55 3.98
C SER A 109 1.43 -14.15 5.44
N GLY A 110 1.16 -12.89 5.78
CA GLY A 110 1.07 -12.42 7.17
C GLY A 110 2.35 -11.85 7.78
N VAL A 111 3.48 -11.75 7.06
CA VAL A 111 4.75 -11.19 7.58
C VAL A 111 4.54 -9.80 8.19
N PHE A 112 3.79 -8.92 7.51
CA PHE A 112 3.44 -7.62 8.08
C PHE A 112 2.60 -7.72 9.35
N GLY A 113 1.62 -8.64 9.39
CA GLY A 113 0.81 -8.88 10.59
C GLY A 113 1.65 -9.31 11.79
N GLN A 114 2.63 -10.19 11.55
CA GLN A 114 3.59 -10.61 12.58
C GLN A 114 4.47 -9.44 13.02
N ALA A 115 4.99 -8.64 12.08
CA ALA A 115 5.73 -7.41 12.42
C ALA A 115 4.89 -6.46 13.30
N ALA A 116 3.62 -6.26 12.96
CA ALA A 116 2.72 -5.40 13.75
C ALA A 116 2.45 -5.95 15.16
N ALA A 117 2.43 -7.27 15.34
CA ALA A 117 2.32 -7.92 16.65
C ALA A 117 3.59 -7.77 17.53
N LEU A 118 4.69 -7.31 16.94
CA LEU A 118 5.94 -7.02 17.65
C LEU A 118 6.07 -5.57 18.13
N LEU A 119 5.08 -4.71 17.85
CA LEU A 119 5.09 -3.35 18.35
C LEU A 119 5.09 -3.32 19.89
N PRO A 120 5.97 -2.50 20.52
CA PRO A 120 5.96 -2.30 21.95
C PRO A 120 4.64 -1.67 22.43
N LEU A 121 4.06 -2.20 23.50
CA LEU A 121 2.79 -1.71 24.05
C LEU A 121 2.92 -0.35 24.75
N ASP A 122 4.15 0.10 25.04
CA ASP A 122 4.48 1.38 25.66
C ASP A 122 4.71 2.52 24.64
N LEU A 123 4.56 2.23 23.33
CA LEU A 123 4.62 3.26 22.29
C LEU A 123 3.61 4.39 22.59
N PRO A 124 3.97 5.67 22.38
CA PRO A 124 3.11 6.81 22.72
C PRO A 124 1.68 6.70 22.15
N VAL A 125 1.54 6.23 20.92
CA VAL A 125 0.22 6.08 20.26
C VAL A 125 -0.65 5.01 20.94
N MET A 126 -0.04 3.96 21.50
CA MET A 126 -0.74 2.86 22.18
C MET A 126 -1.16 3.22 23.61
N LYS A 127 -0.72 4.36 24.14
CA LYS A 127 -1.24 4.89 25.42
C LYS A 127 -2.63 5.50 25.25
N SER A 128 -3.07 5.76 24.02
CA SER A 128 -4.40 6.32 23.73
C SER A 128 -5.46 5.23 23.65
N GLY A 129 -6.55 5.39 24.41
CA GLY A 129 -7.74 4.54 24.27
C GLY A 129 -8.38 4.64 22.88
N GLN A 130 -8.22 5.77 22.18
CA GLN A 130 -8.72 5.96 20.82
C GLN A 130 -8.01 5.02 19.84
N TRP A 131 -6.72 4.78 20.01
CA TRP A 131 -5.95 3.84 19.18
C TRP A 131 -6.50 2.42 19.31
N TRP A 132 -6.71 1.95 20.53
CA TRP A 132 -7.24 0.62 20.76
C TRP A 132 -8.64 0.44 20.20
N LYS A 133 -9.51 1.44 20.35
CA LYS A 133 -10.85 1.43 19.74
C LYS A 133 -10.77 1.39 18.21
N ASP A 134 -9.95 2.24 17.59
CA ASP A 134 -9.80 2.28 16.14
C ASP A 134 -9.24 0.97 15.57
N ARG A 135 -8.17 0.43 16.17
CA ARG A 135 -7.54 -0.82 15.73
C ARG A 135 -8.41 -2.04 16.02
N SER A 136 -9.11 -2.07 17.15
CA SER A 136 -10.10 -3.11 17.43
C SER A 136 -11.21 -3.12 16.37
N SER A 137 -11.76 -1.95 16.01
CA SER A 137 -12.72 -1.84 14.88
C SER A 137 -12.11 -2.29 13.56
N LEU A 138 -10.85 -1.93 13.26
CA LEU A 138 -10.17 -2.34 12.02
C LEU A 138 -10.09 -3.87 11.89
N PHE A 139 -9.90 -4.58 13.00
CA PHE A 139 -9.76 -6.04 13.05
C PHE A 139 -10.99 -6.74 13.66
N ASN A 140 -12.18 -6.14 13.54
CA ASN A 140 -13.45 -6.73 13.99
C ASN A 140 -13.44 -7.25 15.44
N GLY A 141 -12.92 -6.45 16.37
CA GLY A 141 -12.85 -6.79 17.79
C GLY A 141 -11.63 -7.62 18.20
N LYS A 142 -10.81 -8.09 17.25
CA LYS A 142 -9.73 -9.06 17.50
C LYS A 142 -8.39 -8.43 17.91
N TYR A 143 -8.33 -7.11 18.09
CA TYR A 143 -7.10 -6.38 18.39
C TYR A 143 -7.19 -5.68 19.75
N SER A 144 -6.34 -6.08 20.68
CA SER A 144 -6.26 -5.58 22.06
C SER A 144 -4.83 -5.72 22.63
N PRO A 145 -4.49 -5.05 23.74
CA PRO A 145 -3.19 -5.24 24.40
C PRO A 145 -2.91 -6.72 24.74
N GLU A 146 -3.91 -7.45 25.23
CA GLU A 146 -3.79 -8.84 25.66
C GLU A 146 -3.56 -9.78 24.49
N THR A 147 -4.26 -9.55 23.37
CA THR A 147 -4.09 -10.37 22.15
C THR A 147 -2.71 -10.17 21.54
N ILE A 148 -2.19 -8.94 21.49
CA ILE A 148 -0.83 -8.66 21.03
C ILE A 148 0.21 -9.29 21.98
N LYS A 149 0.05 -9.08 23.28
CA LYS A 149 0.97 -9.67 24.28
C LYS A 149 1.03 -11.19 24.15
N ARG A 150 -0.11 -11.84 23.93
CA ARG A 150 -0.20 -13.30 23.73
C ARG A 150 0.44 -13.74 22.41
N ALA A 151 0.27 -12.98 21.33
CA ALA A 151 0.82 -13.30 20.02
C ALA A 151 2.34 -13.09 19.92
N ARG A 152 2.93 -12.24 20.77
CA ARG A 152 4.33 -11.81 20.67
C ARG A 152 5.36 -12.95 20.56
N PRO A 153 5.32 -14.04 21.34
CA PRO A 153 6.29 -15.12 21.21
C PRO A 153 6.25 -15.80 19.83
N SER A 154 5.04 -16.11 19.33
CA SER A 154 4.87 -16.67 17.98
C SER A 154 5.28 -15.67 16.91
N ALA A 155 4.93 -14.39 17.05
CA ALA A 155 5.34 -13.36 16.12
C ALA A 155 6.87 -13.19 16.04
N LEU A 156 7.60 -13.38 17.15
CA LEU A 156 9.06 -13.39 17.15
C LEU A 156 9.61 -14.59 16.39
N ALA A 157 9.04 -15.78 16.57
CA ALA A 157 9.44 -16.97 15.84
C ALA A 157 9.21 -16.81 14.32
N GLU A 158 8.02 -16.35 13.92
CA GLU A 158 7.68 -16.10 12.52
C GLU A 158 8.55 -15.00 11.88
N MET A 159 8.86 -13.93 12.63
CA MET A 159 9.75 -12.89 12.15
C MET A 159 11.18 -13.42 11.96
N ARG A 160 11.67 -14.24 12.91
CA ARG A 160 12.98 -14.87 12.79
C ARG A 160 13.02 -15.77 11.56
N GLU A 161 12.00 -16.59 11.35
CA GLU A 161 11.94 -17.48 10.19
C GLU A 161 11.87 -16.71 8.87
N SER A 162 11.06 -15.66 8.81
CA SER A 162 10.98 -14.78 7.64
C SER A 162 12.32 -14.11 7.31
N MET A 163 13.07 -13.69 8.33
CA MET A 163 14.42 -13.15 8.15
C MET A 163 15.42 -14.24 7.74
N THR A 164 15.38 -15.42 8.37
CA THR A 164 16.22 -16.57 7.99
C THR A 164 16.03 -16.93 6.53
N LEU A 165 14.79 -16.99 6.05
CA LEU A 165 14.48 -17.25 4.64
C LEU A 165 15.24 -16.28 3.73
N LEU A 166 15.13 -14.97 3.94
CA LEU A 166 15.81 -13.98 3.10
C LEU A 166 17.34 -14.05 3.22
N GLU A 167 17.86 -14.20 4.44
CA GLU A 167 19.30 -14.24 4.78
C GLU A 167 20.03 -15.46 4.14
N THR A 168 19.36 -16.62 4.16
CA THR A 168 19.92 -17.91 3.76
C THR A 168 19.54 -18.34 2.34
N THR A 169 18.58 -17.67 1.71
CA THR A 169 18.19 -17.95 0.31
C THR A 169 18.47 -16.75 -0.59
N ILE A 170 17.60 -15.74 -0.61
CA ILE A 170 17.65 -14.62 -1.57
C ILE A 170 18.97 -13.85 -1.49
N LEU A 171 19.46 -13.55 -0.29
CA LEU A 171 20.70 -12.78 -0.10
C LEU A 171 21.93 -13.68 0.09
N SER A 172 21.79 -14.99 -0.11
CA SER A 172 22.79 -15.99 0.28
C SER A 172 24.12 -15.86 -0.45
N ASP A 173 24.08 -15.44 -1.72
CA ASP A 173 25.21 -15.30 -2.63
C ASP A 173 25.93 -13.94 -2.55
N GLY A 174 25.54 -13.09 -1.59
CA GLY A 174 26.15 -11.78 -1.39
C GLY A 174 25.68 -10.70 -2.36
N ARG A 175 24.59 -10.94 -3.13
CA ARG A 175 23.99 -9.90 -3.98
C ARG A 175 23.59 -8.65 -3.18
N ASP A 176 23.71 -7.50 -3.83
CA ASP A 176 23.33 -6.22 -3.21
C ASP A 176 21.81 -6.02 -3.15
N TRP A 177 21.10 -6.47 -4.20
CA TRP A 177 19.66 -6.30 -4.42
C TRP A 177 19.01 -7.64 -4.76
N VAL A 178 17.71 -7.77 -4.48
CA VAL A 178 16.96 -9.03 -4.55
C VAL A 178 17.14 -9.76 -5.89
N LEU A 179 17.11 -9.03 -7.02
CA LEU A 179 17.25 -9.58 -8.38
C LEU A 179 18.69 -9.63 -8.90
N GLY A 180 19.70 -9.35 -8.06
CA GLY A 180 21.11 -9.30 -8.48
C GLY A 180 21.43 -8.16 -9.47
N THR A 181 20.59 -7.13 -9.52
CA THR A 181 20.78 -5.94 -10.36
C THR A 181 21.81 -4.98 -9.76
N LYS A 182 22.17 -3.90 -10.48
CA LYS A 182 23.06 -2.84 -9.95
C LYS A 182 22.35 -1.87 -9.00
N GLU A 183 21.06 -1.65 -9.22
CA GLU A 183 20.19 -0.74 -8.48
C GLU A 183 18.98 -1.49 -7.91
N PRO A 184 18.35 -1.00 -6.83
CA PRO A 184 17.15 -1.62 -6.27
C PRO A 184 16.01 -1.61 -7.27
N THR A 185 15.21 -2.66 -7.24
CA THR A 185 14.03 -2.83 -8.08
C THR A 185 12.75 -2.82 -7.24
N ILE A 186 11.60 -2.96 -7.90
CA ILE A 186 10.33 -3.20 -7.19
C ILE A 186 10.39 -4.47 -6.31
N ALA A 187 11.22 -5.47 -6.65
CA ALA A 187 11.42 -6.66 -5.84
C ALA A 187 11.94 -6.30 -4.43
N ASP A 188 12.87 -5.35 -4.35
CA ASP A 188 13.40 -4.86 -3.09
C ASP A 188 12.33 -4.13 -2.28
N ILE A 189 11.55 -3.25 -2.92
CA ILE A 189 10.41 -2.56 -2.26
C ILE A 189 9.38 -3.56 -1.73
N ASN A 190 9.06 -4.59 -2.52
CA ASN A 190 8.09 -5.62 -2.16
C ASN A 190 8.57 -6.48 -0.99
N ALA A 191 9.88 -6.70 -0.83
CA ALA A 191 10.43 -7.51 0.24
C ALA A 191 10.76 -6.73 1.52
N ILE A 192 11.37 -5.55 1.40
CA ILE A 192 12.12 -4.93 2.51
C ILE A 192 11.24 -4.30 3.59
N TRP A 193 10.06 -3.84 3.20
CA TRP A 193 9.30 -2.85 3.96
C TRP A 193 8.87 -3.30 5.37
N PRO A 194 8.46 -4.56 5.66
CA PRO A 194 8.07 -4.96 7.02
C PRO A 194 9.30 -5.04 7.94
N PHE A 195 10.42 -5.57 7.42
CA PHE A 195 11.67 -5.73 8.15
C PHE A 195 12.29 -4.37 8.46
N TYR A 196 12.43 -3.51 7.45
CA TYR A 196 12.90 -2.13 7.62
C TYR A 196 12.07 -1.39 8.67
N TRP A 197 10.74 -1.53 8.61
CA TRP A 197 9.85 -0.87 9.55
C TRP A 197 10.06 -1.37 10.98
N ILE A 198 10.04 -2.68 11.21
CA ILE A 198 10.08 -3.23 12.57
C ILE A 198 11.47 -3.14 13.20
N MET A 199 12.54 -3.27 12.40
CA MET A 199 13.93 -3.06 12.84
C MET A 199 14.17 -1.61 13.27
N GLY A 200 13.45 -0.66 12.67
CA GLY A 200 13.54 0.77 12.99
C GLY A 200 12.80 1.19 14.26
N ILE A 201 12.04 0.29 14.92
CA ILE A 201 11.27 0.59 16.12
C ILE A 201 12.03 0.10 17.37
N PRO A 202 12.49 1.01 18.26
CA PRO A 202 13.15 0.62 19.50
C PRO A 202 12.26 -0.29 20.35
N GLY A 203 12.80 -1.41 20.80
CA GLY A 203 12.10 -2.38 21.66
C GLY A 203 11.21 -3.38 20.91
N ALA A 204 11.03 -3.24 19.58
CA ALA A 204 10.22 -4.20 18.82
C ALA A 204 10.88 -5.58 18.72
N LEU A 205 12.18 -5.62 18.42
CA LEU A 205 12.97 -6.84 18.29
C LEU A 205 14.00 -6.98 19.42
N PRO A 206 14.20 -8.20 19.98
CA PRO A 206 15.31 -8.50 20.88
C PRO A 206 16.67 -8.28 20.21
N LYS A 207 17.50 -7.39 20.76
CA LYS A 207 18.78 -6.99 20.16
C LYS A 207 19.76 -8.14 19.91
N THR A 208 19.76 -9.16 20.76
CA THR A 208 20.67 -10.30 20.65
C THR A 208 20.25 -11.29 19.57
N SER A 209 18.93 -11.52 19.39
CA SER A 209 18.41 -12.52 18.46
C SER A 209 18.15 -12.00 17.05
N PHE A 210 18.19 -10.68 16.85
CA PHE A 210 17.95 -10.00 15.57
C PHE A 210 19.08 -9.00 15.24
N SER A 211 20.28 -9.21 15.77
CA SER A 211 21.44 -8.35 15.55
C SER A 211 21.98 -8.48 14.12
N ALA A 212 22.90 -7.57 13.76
CA ALA A 212 23.71 -7.71 12.55
C ALA A 212 24.70 -8.89 12.61
N SER A 213 24.98 -9.46 13.79
CA SER A 213 25.77 -10.70 13.88
C SER A 213 24.93 -11.93 13.51
N GLU A 214 23.63 -11.92 13.83
CA GLU A 214 22.69 -13.00 13.48
C GLU A 214 22.21 -12.89 12.02
N PHE A 215 21.90 -11.68 11.55
CA PHE A 215 21.36 -11.43 10.20
C PHE A 215 22.19 -10.38 9.42
N PRO A 216 23.49 -10.62 9.17
CA PRO A 216 24.37 -9.65 8.55
C PRO A 216 23.89 -9.14 7.18
N LYS A 217 23.33 -10.00 6.32
CA LYS A 217 22.94 -9.63 4.96
C LYS A 217 21.69 -8.75 4.95
N ILE A 218 20.67 -9.05 5.76
CA ILE A 218 19.48 -8.21 5.88
C ILE A 218 19.82 -6.83 6.45
N HIS A 219 20.65 -6.77 7.51
CA HIS A 219 21.09 -5.49 8.08
C HIS A 219 21.89 -4.66 7.06
N ALA A 220 22.78 -5.30 6.30
CA ALA A 220 23.51 -4.61 5.24
C ALA A 220 22.59 -4.13 4.11
N TRP A 221 21.64 -4.97 3.66
CA TRP A 221 20.67 -4.63 2.62
C TRP A 221 19.74 -3.47 3.03
N THR A 222 19.19 -3.51 4.24
CA THR A 222 18.36 -2.41 4.79
C THR A 222 19.12 -1.10 4.89
N ALA A 223 20.38 -1.13 5.35
CA ALA A 223 21.23 0.06 5.41
C ALA A 223 21.56 0.60 4.01
N ARG A 224 21.89 -0.27 3.05
CA ARG A 224 22.12 0.12 1.64
C ARG A 224 20.86 0.77 1.03
N PHE A 225 19.71 0.14 1.21
CA PHE A 225 18.43 0.64 0.70
C PHE A 225 18.10 2.02 1.30
N GLN A 226 18.28 2.20 2.61
CA GLN A 226 18.08 3.49 3.26
C GLN A 226 18.99 4.57 2.66
N LYS A 227 20.27 4.26 2.43
CA LYS A 227 21.22 5.20 1.84
C LYS A 227 20.77 5.66 0.46
N ILE A 228 20.30 4.75 -0.39
CA ILE A 228 19.78 5.08 -1.72
C ILE A 228 18.53 5.95 -1.63
N ILE A 229 17.54 5.54 -0.82
CA ILE A 229 16.31 6.33 -0.64
C ILE A 229 16.61 7.73 -0.10
N SER A 230 17.53 7.86 0.87
CA SER A 230 17.95 9.16 1.39
C SER A 230 18.65 10.02 0.35
N ALA A 231 19.50 9.44 -0.50
CA ALA A 231 20.14 10.16 -1.60
C ALA A 231 19.12 10.62 -2.64
N ALA A 232 18.23 9.72 -3.08
CA ALA A 232 17.17 10.03 -4.04
C ALA A 232 16.21 11.10 -3.52
N LYS A 233 15.82 11.07 -2.23
CA LYS A 233 15.01 12.13 -1.61
C LYS A 233 15.69 13.51 -1.57
N LYS A 234 17.03 13.55 -1.46
CA LYS A 234 17.79 14.81 -1.48
C LYS A 234 17.92 15.40 -2.88
N GLN A 235 17.99 14.54 -3.90
CA GLN A 235 18.10 14.96 -5.30
C GLN A 235 16.73 15.26 -5.92
N GLY A 236 15.68 14.56 -5.48
CA GLY A 236 14.32 14.72 -5.98
C GLY A 236 13.58 15.93 -5.44
N GLN A 237 12.45 16.26 -6.07
CA GLN A 237 11.56 17.32 -5.62
C GLN A 237 10.80 16.88 -4.36
N LYS A 238 10.78 17.75 -3.34
CA LYS A 238 9.93 17.54 -2.16
C LYS A 238 8.46 17.61 -2.58
N PRO A 239 7.60 16.66 -2.16
CA PRO A 239 6.18 16.73 -2.48
C PRO A 239 5.56 17.97 -1.85
N GLU A 240 4.72 18.64 -2.63
CA GLU A 240 3.88 19.72 -2.14
C GLU A 240 2.82 19.14 -1.18
N THR A 241 2.67 19.74 -0.01
CA THR A 241 1.58 19.37 0.90
C THR A 241 0.35 20.21 0.59
N VAL A 242 -0.76 19.55 0.31
CA VAL A 242 -2.07 20.17 0.03
C VAL A 242 -3.07 19.84 1.13
N SER A 243 -4.02 20.75 1.40
CA SER A 243 -5.15 20.50 2.29
C SER A 243 -6.15 19.51 1.67
N GLY A 244 -7.10 19.01 2.47
CA GLY A 244 -8.22 18.21 1.99
C GLY A 244 -9.03 18.91 0.89
N ASP A 245 -9.36 20.19 1.09
CA ASP A 245 -10.11 21.00 0.11
C ASP A 245 -9.32 21.19 -1.19
N GLN A 246 -8.02 21.48 -1.09
CA GLN A 246 -7.15 21.61 -2.27
C GLN A 246 -7.04 20.28 -3.02
N ALA A 247 -6.88 19.17 -2.31
CA ALA A 247 -6.86 17.83 -2.91
C ALA A 247 -8.19 17.52 -3.61
N TYR A 248 -9.32 17.81 -2.96
CA TYR A 248 -10.65 17.66 -3.53
C TYR A 248 -10.80 18.46 -4.83
N GLU A 249 -10.39 19.74 -4.83
CA GLU A 249 -10.43 20.58 -6.02
C GLU A 249 -9.54 20.06 -7.14
N ILE A 250 -8.31 19.67 -6.83
CA ILE A 250 -7.37 19.09 -7.81
C ILE A 250 -7.99 17.89 -8.50
N ILE A 251 -8.57 16.98 -7.73
CA ILE A 251 -9.14 15.73 -8.24
C ILE A 251 -10.40 16.03 -9.05
N THR A 252 -11.38 16.74 -8.47
CA THR A 252 -12.69 16.95 -9.11
C THR A 252 -12.65 17.84 -10.36
N LYS A 253 -11.65 18.73 -10.48
CA LYS A 253 -11.42 19.55 -11.69
C LYS A 253 -10.55 18.86 -12.76
N SER A 254 -9.97 17.69 -12.46
CA SER A 254 -9.14 16.95 -13.43
C SER A 254 -9.99 16.18 -14.44
N LEU A 255 -9.37 15.58 -15.44
CA LEU A 255 -10.01 14.56 -16.28
C LEU A 255 -9.86 13.18 -15.66
N PHE A 256 -10.69 12.23 -16.09
CA PHE A 256 -10.39 10.81 -15.91
C PHE A 256 -9.11 10.50 -16.69
N HIS A 257 -8.17 9.85 -16.01
CA HIS A 257 -6.90 9.40 -16.55
C HIS A 257 -7.04 8.00 -17.15
N ASP A 258 -7.66 7.08 -16.42
CA ASP A 258 -7.79 5.70 -16.85
C ASP A 258 -8.86 5.61 -17.95
N LYS A 259 -8.46 5.04 -19.09
CA LYS A 259 -9.35 4.83 -20.24
C LYS A 259 -10.02 3.46 -20.22
N SER A 260 -9.91 2.74 -19.10
CA SER A 260 -10.37 1.36 -18.91
C SER A 260 -11.56 0.99 -19.79
N SER A 261 -11.23 0.31 -20.89
CA SER A 261 -12.18 -0.32 -21.79
C SER A 261 -12.60 -1.66 -21.18
N VAL A 262 -13.91 -1.83 -21.06
CA VAL A 262 -14.63 -2.99 -20.52
C VAL A 262 -13.99 -4.32 -20.90
N VAL A 263 -13.76 -5.22 -19.93
CA VAL A 263 -13.46 -6.64 -20.22
C VAL A 263 -14.21 -7.56 -19.27
N SER A 264 -15.31 -8.12 -19.78
CA SER A 264 -16.06 -9.27 -19.25
C SER A 264 -15.21 -10.21 -18.36
N ASP A 265 -15.50 -10.23 -17.05
CA ASP A 265 -15.04 -11.30 -16.15
C ASP A 265 -16.05 -12.44 -16.25
N GLU A 266 -15.74 -13.47 -17.04
CA GLU A 266 -16.62 -14.63 -17.25
C GLU A 266 -16.97 -15.37 -15.94
N LEU A 267 -16.21 -15.12 -14.87
CA LEU A 267 -16.44 -15.70 -13.55
C LEU A 267 -17.43 -14.89 -12.69
N SER A 268 -17.93 -13.75 -13.19
CA SER A 268 -18.81 -12.85 -12.45
C SER A 268 -20.15 -12.67 -13.15
N ASP A 269 -21.23 -12.64 -12.37
CA ASP A 269 -22.59 -12.28 -12.80
C ASP A 269 -22.83 -10.75 -12.83
N LEU A 270 -21.78 -9.96 -12.58
CA LEU A 270 -21.83 -8.51 -12.54
C LEU A 270 -21.72 -7.91 -13.94
N GLN A 271 -22.53 -6.90 -14.19
CA GLN A 271 -22.55 -6.16 -15.46
C GLN A 271 -22.18 -4.69 -15.21
N VAL A 272 -21.45 -4.10 -16.15
CA VAL A 272 -21.18 -2.66 -16.15
C VAL A 272 -22.52 -1.92 -16.06
N GLY A 273 -22.61 -0.96 -15.15
CA GLY A 273 -23.83 -0.23 -14.81
C GLY A 273 -24.54 -0.75 -13.55
N ASP A 274 -24.24 -1.95 -13.07
CA ASP A 274 -24.77 -2.47 -11.80
C ASP A 274 -24.35 -1.58 -10.63
N VAL A 275 -25.22 -1.43 -9.63
CA VAL A 275 -24.81 -0.83 -8.34
C VAL A 275 -24.20 -1.93 -7.49
N VAL A 276 -22.96 -1.71 -7.05
CA VAL A 276 -22.16 -2.70 -6.34
C VAL A 276 -21.60 -2.16 -5.04
N ASP A 277 -21.37 -3.08 -4.10
CA ASP A 277 -20.65 -2.85 -2.86
C ASP A 277 -19.23 -3.40 -3.00
N LEU A 278 -18.23 -2.55 -2.74
CA LEU A 278 -16.80 -2.86 -2.80
C LEU A 278 -16.17 -2.72 -1.40
N ARG A 279 -15.38 -3.71 -1.00
CA ARG A 279 -14.64 -3.68 0.28
C ARG A 279 -13.46 -4.66 0.28
N PRO A 280 -12.48 -4.50 1.19
CA PRO A 280 -11.47 -5.53 1.43
C PRO A 280 -12.08 -6.86 1.90
N SER A 281 -11.39 -7.98 1.65
CA SER A 281 -11.82 -9.33 2.07
C SER A 281 -11.26 -9.77 3.43
N ASP A 282 -10.23 -9.11 3.94
CA ASP A 282 -9.38 -9.54 5.06
C ASP A 282 -9.60 -8.70 6.34
N TYR A 283 -9.37 -7.38 6.32
CA TYR A 283 -9.56 -6.50 7.49
C TYR A 283 -10.15 -5.13 7.12
N GLY A 284 -10.70 -4.39 8.07
CA GLY A 284 -11.42 -3.14 7.76
C GLY A 284 -12.69 -3.36 6.93
N ILE A 285 -13.22 -4.58 6.95
CA ILE A 285 -14.33 -5.05 6.10
C ILE A 285 -15.70 -4.39 6.40
N GLN A 286 -15.75 -3.59 7.48
CA GLN A 286 -16.94 -2.84 7.90
C GLN A 286 -17.19 -1.60 7.05
N HIS A 287 -16.20 -1.15 6.29
CA HIS A 287 -16.27 0.04 5.46
C HIS A 287 -16.48 -0.37 4.01
N VAL A 288 -17.65 0.00 3.47
CA VAL A 288 -18.11 -0.45 2.16
C VAL A 288 -18.33 0.77 1.28
N ASP A 289 -17.62 0.81 0.17
CA ASP A 289 -17.86 1.77 -0.90
C ASP A 289 -18.99 1.24 -1.78
N THR A 290 -20.05 2.03 -1.96
CA THR A 290 -21.15 1.69 -2.87
C THR A 290 -21.08 2.62 -4.07
N GLY A 291 -21.12 2.05 -5.27
CA GLY A 291 -21.01 2.82 -6.51
C GLY A 291 -21.52 2.07 -7.72
N ARG A 292 -21.55 2.73 -8.88
CA ARG A 292 -21.91 2.10 -10.15
C ARG A 292 -20.68 1.40 -10.73
N LEU A 293 -20.79 0.13 -11.11
CA LEU A 293 -19.69 -0.61 -11.74
C LEU A 293 -19.38 0.00 -13.11
N VAL A 294 -18.16 0.50 -13.30
CA VAL A 294 -17.69 1.10 -14.56
C VAL A 294 -16.84 0.12 -15.35
N ALA A 295 -15.95 -0.59 -14.66
CA ALA A 295 -15.11 -1.62 -15.26
C ALA A 295 -14.90 -2.77 -14.29
N LEU A 296 -14.81 -3.96 -14.85
CA LEU A 296 -14.43 -5.19 -14.17
C LEU A 296 -13.44 -5.90 -15.09
N SER A 297 -12.39 -6.47 -14.53
CA SER A 297 -11.42 -7.33 -15.21
C SER A 297 -10.94 -8.40 -14.22
N PRO A 298 -10.16 -9.41 -14.66
CA PRO A 298 -9.57 -10.38 -13.73
C PRO A 298 -8.62 -9.78 -12.67
N LYS A 299 -8.10 -8.56 -12.90
CA LYS A 299 -7.13 -7.91 -12.00
C LYS A 299 -7.69 -6.73 -11.22
N GLU A 300 -8.68 -6.03 -11.77
CA GLU A 300 -9.12 -4.73 -11.25
C GLU A 300 -10.64 -4.58 -11.34
N VAL A 301 -11.22 -3.89 -10.36
CA VAL A 301 -12.60 -3.43 -10.35
C VAL A 301 -12.62 -1.92 -10.17
N THR A 302 -13.45 -1.24 -10.95
CA THR A 302 -13.63 0.22 -10.92
C THR A 302 -15.09 0.55 -10.72
N ILE A 303 -15.38 1.35 -9.69
CA ILE A 303 -16.72 1.85 -9.41
C ILE A 303 -16.76 3.37 -9.50
N GLU A 304 -17.82 3.92 -10.07
CA GLU A 304 -18.13 5.34 -10.02
C GLU A 304 -18.78 5.66 -8.67
N VAL A 305 -18.17 6.59 -7.94
CA VAL A 305 -18.61 7.05 -6.62
C VAL A 305 -18.96 8.54 -6.71
N ALA A 306 -20.12 8.90 -6.15
CA ALA A 306 -20.55 10.30 -6.08
C ALA A 306 -19.78 11.06 -4.99
N THR A 307 -19.32 12.26 -5.35
CA THR A 307 -18.89 13.30 -4.42
C THR A 307 -20.03 14.31 -4.24
N SER A 308 -19.80 15.38 -3.49
CA SER A 308 -20.78 16.46 -3.36
C SER A 308 -21.13 17.17 -4.69
N ASN A 309 -20.21 17.22 -5.67
CA ASN A 309 -20.38 18.04 -6.88
C ASN A 309 -20.17 17.28 -8.21
N THR A 310 -19.59 16.08 -8.18
CA THR A 310 -19.23 15.30 -9.38
C THR A 310 -19.11 13.82 -9.01
N THR A 311 -18.67 12.99 -9.93
CA THR A 311 -18.21 11.62 -9.67
C THR A 311 -16.69 11.50 -9.78
N ILE A 312 -16.16 10.48 -9.11
CA ILE A 312 -14.81 9.96 -9.27
C ILE A 312 -14.88 8.47 -9.59
N HIS A 313 -13.80 7.89 -10.08
CA HIS A 313 -13.65 6.44 -10.15
C HIS A 313 -12.81 5.95 -9.00
N LEU A 314 -13.30 4.96 -8.27
CA LEU A 314 -12.58 4.25 -7.23
C LEU A 314 -12.15 2.88 -7.77
N HIS A 315 -10.85 2.66 -7.82
CA HIS A 315 -10.21 1.47 -8.36
C HIS A 315 -9.66 0.59 -7.25
N ALA A 316 -9.94 -0.71 -7.29
CA ALA A 316 -9.39 -1.69 -6.37
C ALA A 316 -8.90 -2.95 -7.12
N PRO A 317 -7.85 -3.63 -6.64
CA PRO A 317 -7.47 -4.91 -7.19
C PRO A 317 -8.56 -5.96 -6.89
N ARG A 318 -8.76 -6.93 -7.79
CA ARG A 318 -9.66 -8.08 -7.53
C ARG A 318 -9.16 -8.94 -6.38
N HIS A 319 -7.85 -9.15 -6.33
CA HIS A 319 -7.22 -9.86 -5.22
C HIS A 319 -7.31 -9.05 -3.92
N GLY A 320 -7.84 -9.68 -2.86
CA GLY A 320 -7.95 -9.06 -1.54
C GLY A 320 -9.17 -8.15 -1.37
N PHE A 321 -10.05 -8.09 -2.37
CA PHE A 321 -11.31 -7.34 -2.33
C PHE A 321 -12.49 -8.20 -2.74
N VAL A 322 -13.65 -7.82 -2.24
CA VAL A 322 -14.95 -8.39 -2.61
C VAL A 322 -15.75 -7.29 -3.26
N VAL A 323 -16.30 -7.59 -4.43
CA VAL A 323 -17.33 -6.81 -5.11
C VAL A 323 -18.57 -7.69 -5.28
N LYS A 324 -19.74 -7.13 -4.99
CA LYS A 324 -21.03 -7.82 -5.12
C LYS A 324 -22.13 -6.82 -5.47
N LYS A 325 -23.25 -7.28 -6.04
CA LYS A 325 -24.44 -6.42 -6.21
C LYS A 325 -24.85 -5.83 -4.86
N SER A 326 -25.13 -4.54 -4.85
CA SER A 326 -25.62 -3.86 -3.67
C SER A 326 -27.11 -4.16 -3.49
N ASN A 327 -27.53 -4.34 -2.24
CA ASN A 327 -28.95 -4.46 -1.90
C ASN A 327 -29.63 -3.08 -1.75
N LYS A 328 -28.86 -1.98 -1.89
CA LYS A 328 -29.38 -0.62 -1.81
C LYS A 328 -30.11 -0.27 -3.12
N PRO A 329 -31.25 0.43 -3.07
CA PRO A 329 -31.91 0.93 -4.28
C PRO A 329 -30.95 1.81 -5.08
N LYS A 330 -31.16 1.91 -6.40
CA LYS A 330 -30.31 2.65 -7.34
C LYS A 330 -29.95 4.03 -6.79
N LEU A 331 -28.64 4.35 -6.80
CA LEU A 331 -28.06 5.64 -6.39
C LEU A 331 -28.69 6.82 -7.14
#